data_AF-A0A519BRQ8-F1
#
_entry.id   AF-A0A519BRQ8-F1
#
_cell.length_a   1.000
_cell.length_b   1.000
_cell.length_c   1.000
_cell.angle_alpha   90.00
_cell.angle_beta   90.00
_cell.angle_gamma   90.00
#
_symmetry.space_group_name_H-M   'P 1'
#
loop_
_entity.id
_entity.type
_entity.pdbx_description
1 polymer ?
#
loop_
_entity_poly.entity_id
_entity_poly.type
_entity_poly.pdbx_seq_one_letter_code
_entity_poly.pdbx_strand_id
1 'polypeptide(L)'
;MSESQAEKQAEKLIGVTWDVGHINMIRKYGFDKNDLIKQTEKIAPFIKHIHLSDNFGLDHTELPMGMGNVPTKELLNILQKRNKKLKKVVETGTWFEPFQTTPFRETLQAFGSSLGGETMAGTYWNSAPSPGSGGYFSGYGTMLPEQHFDTYGAGFSNLPTELGGQIAGKSRFSGAPIE
;
A
#
# COMPACT_ATOMS: atom_id res chain seq x y z
N MET A 1 -8.78 -6.57 -44.95
CA MET A 1 -9.51 -6.83 -43.69
C MET A 1 -10.98 -6.55 -43.96
N SER A 2 -11.89 -7.46 -43.60
CA SER A 2 -13.34 -7.21 -43.73
C SER A 2 -13.86 -6.32 -42.59
N GLU A 3 -15.05 -5.73 -42.75
CA GLU A 3 -15.70 -4.91 -41.72
C GLU A 3 -15.80 -5.64 -40.37
N SER A 4 -16.33 -6.86 -40.36
CA SER A 4 -16.40 -7.68 -39.14
C SER A 4 -15.04 -7.98 -38.51
N GLN A 5 -14.00 -8.15 -39.33
CA GLN A 5 -12.64 -8.30 -38.81
C GLN A 5 -12.12 -6.99 -38.22
N ALA A 6 -12.43 -5.85 -38.83
CA ALA A 6 -12.05 -4.53 -38.35
C ALA A 6 -12.74 -4.22 -37.01
N GLU A 7 -14.04 -4.48 -36.88
CA GLU A 7 -14.80 -4.32 -35.63
C GLU A 7 -14.21 -5.15 -34.49
N LYS A 8 -13.92 -6.42 -34.74
CA LYS A 8 -13.28 -7.30 -33.74
C LYS A 8 -11.90 -6.82 -33.30
N GLN A 9 -11.16 -6.13 -34.16
CA GLN A 9 -9.88 -5.54 -33.77
C GLN A 9 -10.08 -4.20 -33.04
N ALA A 10 -11.04 -3.38 -33.48
CA ALA A 10 -11.42 -2.15 -32.80
C ALA A 10 -11.86 -2.41 -31.36
N GLU A 11 -12.72 -3.41 -31.11
CA GLU A 11 -13.13 -3.80 -29.76
C GLU A 11 -11.96 -4.22 -28.85
N LYS A 12 -10.86 -4.70 -29.43
CA LYS A 12 -9.65 -5.08 -28.67
C LYS A 12 -8.80 -3.88 -28.34
N LEU A 13 -8.62 -2.98 -29.31
CA LEU A 13 -7.64 -1.88 -29.25
C LEU A 13 -8.22 -0.58 -28.71
N ILE A 14 -9.46 -0.28 -29.07
CA ILE A 14 -10.13 0.97 -28.74
C ILE A 14 -10.93 0.77 -27.45
N GLY A 15 -10.80 1.73 -26.55
CA GLY A 15 -11.53 1.78 -25.31
C GLY A 15 -11.19 3.03 -24.52
N VAL A 16 -11.67 3.06 -23.28
CA VAL A 16 -11.57 4.23 -22.42
C VAL A 16 -10.63 3.94 -21.25
N THR A 17 -9.83 4.94 -20.90
CA THR A 17 -9.15 5.01 -19.60
C THR A 17 -10.09 5.68 -18.63
N TRP A 18 -10.49 4.96 -17.58
CA TRP A 18 -11.33 5.52 -16.54
C TRP A 18 -10.50 6.03 -15.38
N ASP A 19 -10.57 7.33 -15.16
CA ASP A 19 -9.88 7.99 -14.07
C ASP A 19 -10.83 8.24 -12.91
N VAL A 20 -10.54 7.57 -11.79
CA VAL A 20 -11.41 7.61 -10.60
C VAL A 20 -11.28 8.93 -9.82
N GLY A 21 -10.16 9.64 -9.94
CA GLY A 21 -9.99 10.96 -9.32
C GLY A 21 -10.75 12.03 -10.10
N HIS A 22 -10.58 12.06 -11.43
CA HIS A 22 -11.26 13.04 -12.28
C HIS A 22 -12.79 12.92 -12.19
N ILE A 23 -13.35 11.70 -12.20
CA ILE A 23 -14.80 11.55 -12.04
C ILE A 23 -15.27 12.00 -10.65
N ASN A 24 -14.45 11.85 -9.59
CA ASN A 24 -14.86 12.27 -8.25
C ASN A 24 -15.02 13.80 -8.13
N MET A 25 -14.34 14.58 -8.99
CA MET A 25 -14.46 16.04 -9.03
C MET A 25 -15.84 16.52 -9.45
N ILE A 26 -16.70 15.69 -10.05
CA ILE A 26 -18.06 16.13 -10.39
C ILE A 26 -18.88 16.46 -9.14
N ARG A 27 -18.48 15.97 -7.97
CA ARG A 27 -19.14 16.23 -6.69
C ARG A 27 -19.18 17.70 -6.32
N LYS A 28 -18.24 18.53 -6.81
CA LYS A 28 -18.28 19.98 -6.65
C LYS A 28 -19.52 20.64 -7.27
N TYR A 29 -20.15 19.97 -8.23
CA TYR A 29 -21.37 20.43 -8.89
C TYR A 29 -22.65 19.86 -8.24
N GLY A 30 -22.54 19.25 -7.05
CA GLY A 30 -23.69 18.72 -6.31
C GLY A 30 -24.05 17.27 -6.61
N PHE A 31 -23.25 16.57 -7.42
CA PHE A 31 -23.40 15.12 -7.61
C PHE A 31 -22.96 14.35 -6.38
N ASP A 32 -23.59 13.20 -6.14
CA ASP A 32 -23.27 12.34 -5.02
C ASP A 32 -22.47 11.09 -5.44
N LYS A 33 -22.08 10.30 -4.44
CA LYS A 33 -21.40 9.01 -4.64
C LYS A 33 -22.19 8.05 -5.56
N ASN A 34 -23.52 8.06 -5.49
CA ASN A 34 -24.35 7.17 -6.29
C ASN A 34 -24.29 7.56 -7.77
N ASP A 35 -24.20 8.84 -8.08
CA ASP A 35 -24.04 9.30 -9.46
C ASP A 35 -22.70 8.85 -10.05
N LEU A 36 -21.61 8.89 -9.28
CA LEU A 36 -20.31 8.36 -9.69
C LEU A 36 -20.39 6.86 -10.01
N ILE A 37 -21.10 6.10 -9.16
CA ILE A 37 -21.35 4.67 -9.36
C ILE A 37 -22.12 4.45 -10.67
N LYS A 38 -23.21 5.18 -10.91
CA LYS A 38 -23.99 5.09 -12.16
C LYS A 38 -23.15 5.39 -13.39
N GLN A 39 -22.32 6.44 -13.35
CA GLN A 39 -21.42 6.77 -14.48
C GLN A 39 -20.42 5.64 -14.72
N THR A 40 -19.85 5.09 -13.66
CA THR A 40 -18.90 3.97 -13.73
C THR A 40 -19.55 2.72 -14.34
N GLU A 41 -20.77 2.38 -13.94
CA GLU A 41 -21.52 1.27 -14.51
C GLU A 41 -21.78 1.45 -16.01
N LYS A 42 -22.12 2.67 -16.42
CA LYS A 42 -22.40 3.02 -17.82
C LYS A 42 -21.17 2.86 -18.71
N ILE A 43 -20.00 3.27 -18.22
CA ILE A 43 -18.76 3.23 -19.00
C ILE A 43 -18.01 1.88 -18.90
N ALA A 44 -18.31 1.06 -17.88
CA ALA A 44 -17.64 -0.21 -17.59
C ALA A 44 -17.42 -1.14 -18.80
N PRO A 45 -18.34 -1.29 -19.76
CA PRO A 45 -18.13 -2.15 -20.93
C PRO A 45 -16.99 -1.69 -21.86
N PHE A 46 -16.65 -0.39 -21.84
CA PHE A 46 -15.69 0.22 -22.76
C PHE A 46 -14.31 0.41 -22.12
N ILE A 47 -14.18 0.16 -20.82
CA ILE A 47 -12.95 0.43 -20.07
C ILE A 47 -11.88 -0.61 -20.39
N LYS A 48 -10.67 -0.12 -20.68
CA LYS A 48 -9.47 -0.95 -20.88
C LYS A 48 -8.41 -0.68 -19.82
N HIS A 49 -8.29 0.57 -19.37
CA HIS A 49 -7.34 1.00 -18.34
C HIS A 49 -8.03 1.78 -17.24
N ILE A 50 -7.44 1.78 -16.05
CA ILE A 50 -7.90 2.54 -14.90
C ILE A 50 -6.75 3.40 -14.42
N HIS A 51 -6.99 4.69 -14.26
CA HIS A 51 -6.10 5.59 -13.54
C HIS A 51 -6.59 5.73 -12.11
N LEU A 52 -5.65 5.64 -11.18
CA LEU A 52 -5.88 5.59 -9.75
C LEU A 52 -5.25 6.83 -9.12
N SER A 53 -6.11 7.73 -8.68
CA SER A 53 -5.77 8.91 -7.89
C SER A 53 -6.90 9.14 -6.90
N ASP A 54 -6.58 9.72 -5.74
CA ASP A 54 -7.57 10.09 -4.73
C ASP A 54 -7.64 11.60 -4.59
N ASN A 55 -8.81 12.11 -4.19
CA ASN A 55 -9.03 13.52 -3.95
C ASN A 55 -10.28 13.75 -3.10
N PHE A 56 -10.62 15.01 -2.87
CA PHE A 56 -11.75 15.40 -2.03
C PHE A 56 -13.05 15.65 -2.81
N GLY A 57 -13.03 15.50 -4.15
CA GLY A 57 -14.17 15.75 -5.02
C GLY A 57 -14.44 17.23 -5.32
N LEU A 58 -13.44 18.08 -5.09
CA LEU A 58 -13.49 19.53 -5.34
C LEU A 58 -12.60 19.87 -6.55
N ASP A 59 -11.44 20.44 -6.29
CA ASP A 59 -10.46 20.77 -7.30
C ASP A 59 -9.61 19.55 -7.68
N HIS A 60 -8.84 19.71 -8.76
CA HIS A 60 -7.92 18.69 -9.21
C HIS A 60 -6.75 18.61 -8.22
N THR A 61 -6.85 17.64 -7.33
CA THR A 61 -5.75 17.19 -6.46
C THR A 61 -5.47 15.72 -6.78
N GLU A 62 -4.20 15.32 -6.77
CA GLU A 62 -3.81 13.94 -7.05
C GLU A 62 -3.11 13.34 -5.83
N LEU A 63 -3.91 12.89 -4.88
CA LEU A 63 -3.42 12.27 -3.66
C LEU A 63 -3.20 10.76 -3.86
N PRO A 64 -2.25 10.15 -3.13
CA PRO A 64 -2.18 8.70 -3.04
C PRO A 64 -3.52 8.09 -2.62
N MET A 65 -3.77 6.89 -3.12
CA MET A 65 -4.99 6.16 -2.78
C MET A 65 -5.18 6.08 -1.26
N GLY A 66 -6.41 6.29 -0.79
CA GLY A 66 -6.76 6.21 0.63
C GLY A 66 -6.54 7.51 1.41
N MET A 67 -5.99 8.56 0.79
CA MET A 67 -5.83 9.88 1.42
C MET A 67 -6.98 10.85 1.12
N GLY A 68 -7.90 10.47 0.23
CA GLY A 68 -9.06 11.28 -0.14
C GLY A 68 -10.39 10.60 0.19
N ASN A 69 -11.40 10.86 -0.63
CA ASN A 69 -12.76 10.38 -0.45
C ASN A 69 -13.36 9.75 -1.72
N VAL A 70 -12.54 9.38 -2.70
CA VAL A 70 -12.99 8.62 -3.87
C VAL A 70 -13.55 7.28 -3.38
N PRO A 71 -14.74 6.84 -3.83
CA PRO A 71 -15.33 5.55 -3.45
C PRO A 71 -14.66 4.38 -4.19
N THR A 72 -13.33 4.31 -4.14
CA THR A 72 -12.50 3.43 -4.98
C THR A 72 -12.91 1.96 -4.85
N LYS A 73 -13.23 1.49 -3.65
CA LYS A 73 -13.63 0.10 -3.41
C LYS A 73 -14.87 -0.26 -4.22
N GLU A 74 -15.89 0.59 -4.20
CA GLU A 74 -17.12 0.39 -4.95
C GLU A 74 -16.88 0.46 -6.46
N LEU A 75 -16.15 1.47 -6.93
CA LEU A 75 -15.87 1.64 -8.36
C LEU A 75 -15.05 0.46 -8.90
N LEU A 76 -13.98 0.06 -8.20
CA LEU A 76 -13.17 -1.08 -8.60
C LEU A 76 -13.95 -2.39 -8.57
N ASN A 77 -14.86 -2.61 -7.62
CA ASN A 77 -15.70 -3.80 -7.59
C ASN A 77 -16.58 -3.91 -8.84
N ILE A 78 -17.14 -2.79 -9.32
CA ILE A 78 -17.94 -2.75 -10.56
C ILE A 78 -17.06 -3.11 -11.76
N LEU A 79 -15.90 -2.48 -11.87
CA LEU A 79 -14.97 -2.67 -13.00
C LEU A 79 -14.37 -4.07 -13.03
N GLN A 80 -13.98 -4.62 -11.89
CA GLN A 80 -13.40 -5.95 -11.78
C GLN A 80 -14.42 -7.07 -12.03
N LYS A 81 -15.70 -6.87 -11.72
CA LYS A 81 -16.77 -7.80 -12.12
C LYS A 81 -16.85 -7.98 -13.63
N ARG A 82 -16.54 -6.93 -14.40
CA ARG A 82 -16.49 -6.97 -15.87
C ARG A 82 -15.17 -7.51 -16.38
N ASN A 83 -14.05 -7.00 -15.87
CA ASN A 83 -12.72 -7.45 -16.27
C ASN A 83 -11.71 -7.32 -15.12
N LYS A 84 -11.32 -8.48 -14.56
CA LYS A 84 -10.32 -8.53 -13.47
C LYS A 84 -8.90 -8.14 -13.92
N LYS A 85 -8.60 -8.24 -15.22
CA LYS A 85 -7.27 -8.02 -15.80
C LYS A 85 -7.03 -6.57 -16.26
N LEU A 86 -7.91 -5.63 -15.92
CA LEU A 86 -7.72 -4.21 -16.24
C LEU A 86 -6.40 -3.71 -15.64
N LYS A 87 -5.58 -3.10 -16.51
CA LYS A 87 -4.35 -2.42 -16.10
C LYS A 87 -4.72 -1.20 -15.26
N LYS A 88 -4.07 -1.09 -14.10
CA LYS A 88 -4.26 -0.01 -13.14
C LYS A 88 -2.96 0.78 -13.07
N VAL A 89 -3.03 2.09 -13.23
CA VAL A 89 -1.89 3.00 -13.16
C VAL A 89 -2.17 4.01 -12.06
N VAL A 90 -1.22 4.22 -11.15
CA VAL A 90 -1.34 5.22 -10.09
C VAL A 90 -0.87 6.56 -10.65
N GLU A 91 -1.71 7.58 -10.54
CA GLU A 91 -1.44 8.94 -11.03
C GLU A 91 -1.46 9.90 -9.85
N THR A 92 -0.27 10.23 -9.34
CA THR A 92 -0.08 11.27 -8.33
C THR A 92 1.16 12.07 -8.68
N GLY A 93 1.08 12.85 -9.76
CA GLY A 93 2.22 13.57 -10.30
C GLY A 93 2.83 14.53 -9.28
N THR A 94 1.98 15.20 -8.50
CA THR A 94 2.40 16.18 -7.48
C THR A 94 3.07 15.56 -6.26
N TRP A 95 3.01 14.24 -6.06
CA TRP A 95 3.62 13.58 -4.89
C TRP A 95 5.15 13.57 -4.96
N PHE A 96 5.71 13.38 -6.15
CA PHE A 96 7.15 13.19 -6.29
C PHE A 96 7.94 14.47 -6.00
N GLU A 97 7.38 15.65 -6.29
CA GLU A 97 8.04 16.94 -6.09
C GLU A 97 8.49 17.17 -4.63
N PRO A 98 7.60 17.11 -3.61
CA PRO A 98 8.00 17.29 -2.22
C PRO A 98 8.66 16.06 -1.58
N PHE A 99 8.27 14.84 -1.96
CA PHE A 99 8.69 13.63 -1.24
C PHE A 99 9.80 12.84 -1.92
N GLN A 100 10.12 13.13 -3.19
CA GLN A 100 11.17 12.46 -3.98
C GLN A 100 11.06 10.92 -3.95
N THR A 101 9.85 10.40 -3.80
CA THR A 101 9.52 8.98 -3.70
C THR A 101 8.24 8.70 -4.49
N THR A 102 8.03 7.46 -4.91
CA THR A 102 6.80 7.08 -5.60
C THR A 102 5.67 6.82 -4.57
N PRO A 103 4.40 7.12 -4.89
CA PRO A 103 3.22 6.91 -4.02
C PRO A 103 2.83 5.43 -3.86
N PHE A 104 3.70 4.52 -4.30
CA PHE A 104 3.39 3.11 -4.48
C PHE A 104 3.09 2.44 -3.14
N ARG A 105 3.86 2.77 -2.10
CA ARG A 105 3.68 2.23 -0.75
C ARG A 105 2.32 2.62 -0.17
N GLU A 106 1.99 3.90 -0.24
CA GLU A 106 0.73 4.48 0.25
C GLU A 106 -0.46 3.83 -0.46
N THR A 107 -0.32 3.61 -1.77
CA THR A 107 -1.34 2.90 -2.56
C THR A 107 -1.50 1.44 -2.12
N LEU A 108 -0.40 0.72 -1.90
CA LEU A 108 -0.44 -0.67 -1.43
C LEU A 108 -1.08 -0.79 -0.04
N GLN A 109 -0.81 0.18 0.85
CA GLN A 109 -1.44 0.30 2.17
C GLN A 109 -2.96 0.48 2.05
N ALA A 110 -3.41 1.39 1.20
CA ALA A 110 -4.83 1.66 1.00
C ALA A 110 -5.60 0.45 0.45
N PHE A 111 -4.97 -0.35 -0.40
CA PHE A 111 -5.55 -1.59 -0.89
C PHE A 111 -5.42 -2.78 0.07
N GLY A 112 -4.76 -2.61 1.22
CA GLY A 112 -4.50 -3.72 2.15
C GLY A 112 -3.71 -4.84 1.48
N SER A 113 -2.74 -4.48 0.63
CA SER A 113 -1.96 -5.47 -0.10
C SER A 113 -1.11 -6.29 0.87
N SER A 114 -0.98 -7.59 0.63
CA SER A 114 -0.11 -8.43 1.45
C SER A 114 1.36 -8.09 1.20
N LEU A 115 2.17 -8.12 2.26
CA LEU A 115 3.62 -7.98 2.20
C LEU A 115 4.33 -9.32 1.96
N GLY A 116 3.65 -10.43 2.23
CA GLY A 116 4.18 -11.78 2.13
C GLY A 116 3.62 -12.57 0.95
N GLY A 117 4.47 -13.43 0.36
CA GLY A 117 4.01 -14.64 -0.33
C GLY A 117 3.42 -15.64 0.65
N GLU A 118 2.96 -16.80 0.15
CA GLU A 118 2.17 -17.81 0.90
C GLU A 118 2.73 -18.22 2.29
N THR A 119 4.03 -18.05 2.51
CA THR A 119 4.74 -18.37 3.76
C THR A 119 4.69 -17.28 4.85
N MET A 120 4.23 -16.06 4.54
CA MET A 120 4.06 -14.96 5.50
C MET A 120 2.61 -14.48 5.54
N ALA A 121 1.69 -15.45 5.62
CA ALA A 121 0.26 -15.22 5.79
C ALA A 121 0.01 -14.27 6.98
N GLY A 122 -0.64 -13.14 6.71
CA GLY A 122 -1.08 -12.18 7.74
C GLY A 122 -0.29 -10.89 7.85
N THR A 123 0.79 -10.70 7.08
CA THR A 123 1.49 -9.40 7.03
C THR A 123 0.95 -8.56 5.87
N TYR A 124 0.39 -7.39 6.17
CA TYR A 124 -0.16 -6.46 5.19
C TYR A 124 0.62 -5.14 5.20
N TRP A 125 0.62 -4.41 4.10
CA TRP A 125 1.27 -3.10 4.02
C TRP A 125 0.72 -2.11 5.06
N ASN A 126 -0.56 -2.22 5.42
CA ASN A 126 -1.21 -1.38 6.44
C ASN A 126 -0.84 -1.77 7.88
N SER A 127 -0.30 -2.97 8.10
CA SER A 127 0.17 -3.47 9.40
C SER A 127 1.69 -3.52 9.47
N ALA A 128 2.37 -3.14 8.39
CA ALA A 128 3.81 -3.13 8.29
C ALA A 128 4.36 -2.13 9.32
N PRO A 129 5.30 -2.54 10.19
CA PRO A 129 6.07 -1.58 10.96
C PRO A 129 6.69 -0.58 9.97
N SER A 130 6.50 0.72 10.22
CA SER A 130 7.12 1.80 9.44
C SER A 130 8.60 1.49 9.17
N PRO A 131 9.18 1.82 8.01
CA PRO A 131 10.61 1.64 7.79
C PRO A 131 11.37 2.46 8.85
N GLY A 132 11.88 1.78 9.88
CA GLY A 132 12.47 2.39 11.07
C GLY A 132 11.95 1.86 12.41
N SER A 133 10.77 1.23 12.47
CA SER A 133 10.36 0.45 13.64
C SER A 133 10.99 -0.95 13.57
N GLY A 134 12.32 -0.99 13.65
CA GLY A 134 12.98 -2.17 14.18
C GLY A 134 12.38 -2.40 15.57
N GLY A 135 11.88 -3.61 15.83
CA GLY A 135 11.44 -3.97 17.17
C GLY A 135 12.55 -3.64 18.17
N TYR A 136 12.19 -3.36 19.42
CA TYR A 136 13.17 -3.05 20.48
C TYR A 136 14.34 -4.05 20.54
N PHE A 137 14.10 -5.29 20.11
CA PHE A 137 15.08 -6.39 20.02
C PHE A 137 15.74 -6.60 18.65
N SER A 138 15.39 -5.79 17.64
CA SER A 138 15.77 -6.04 16.24
C SER A 138 17.24 -5.76 15.96
N GLY A 139 17.90 -4.92 16.77
CA GLY A 139 19.32 -4.58 16.66
C GLY A 139 19.77 -4.09 15.27
N TYR A 140 21.02 -3.65 15.16
CA TYR A 140 21.66 -3.39 13.86
C TYR A 140 22.43 -4.61 13.33
N GLY A 141 22.15 -5.81 13.87
CA GLY A 141 22.99 -6.99 13.69
C GLY A 141 24.42 -6.76 14.20
N THR A 142 25.37 -7.61 13.79
CA THR A 142 26.80 -7.51 14.17
C THR A 142 27.56 -6.45 13.37
N MET A 143 26.87 -5.44 12.82
CA MET A 143 27.50 -4.38 12.03
C MET A 143 28.39 -3.46 12.87
N LEU A 144 28.08 -3.33 14.17
CA LEU A 144 28.80 -2.46 15.09
C LEU A 144 29.93 -3.23 15.81
N PRO A 145 31.06 -2.57 16.15
CA PRO A 145 32.22 -3.23 16.75
C PRO A 145 31.88 -3.99 18.03
N GLU A 146 32.44 -5.20 18.15
CA GLU A 146 32.15 -6.20 19.18
C GLU A 146 32.28 -5.67 20.62
N GLN A 147 33.19 -4.71 20.84
CA GLN A 147 33.47 -4.07 22.14
C GLN A 147 32.24 -3.56 22.91
N HIS A 148 31.13 -3.23 22.23
CA HIS A 148 29.93 -2.71 22.87
C HIS A 148 28.77 -3.71 22.99
N PHE A 149 28.90 -4.93 22.45
CA PHE A 149 27.79 -5.88 22.33
C PHE A 149 28.03 -7.23 23.01
N ASP A 150 29.22 -7.48 23.55
CA ASP A 150 29.56 -8.76 24.20
C ASP A 150 28.66 -9.14 25.39
N THR A 151 28.13 -8.14 26.10
CA THR A 151 27.34 -8.39 27.32
C THR A 151 25.86 -8.60 27.03
N TYR A 152 25.27 -7.83 26.10
CA TYR A 152 23.81 -7.82 25.87
C TYR A 152 23.40 -8.13 24.43
N GLY A 153 24.36 -8.40 23.53
CA GLY A 153 24.10 -8.66 22.12
C GLY A 153 23.64 -7.40 21.37
N ALA A 154 23.80 -7.42 20.04
CA ALA A 154 23.20 -6.39 19.21
C ALA A 154 21.67 -6.39 19.41
N GLY A 155 21.11 -5.22 19.71
CA GLY A 155 19.67 -5.08 19.99
C GLY A 155 19.21 -5.64 21.32
N PHE A 156 20.09 -5.76 22.34
CA PHE A 156 19.71 -6.28 23.67
C PHE A 156 19.13 -7.70 23.65
N SER A 157 19.46 -8.46 22.60
CA SER A 157 19.01 -9.84 22.39
C SER A 157 19.43 -10.78 23.52
N ASN A 158 20.51 -10.45 24.24
CA ASN A 158 20.99 -11.20 25.41
C ASN A 158 20.65 -10.55 26.76
N LEU A 159 19.72 -9.59 26.79
CA LEU A 159 19.33 -8.95 28.04
C LEU A 159 18.58 -9.95 28.95
N PRO A 160 18.99 -10.09 30.23
CA PRO A 160 18.27 -10.92 31.19
C PRO A 160 16.85 -10.39 31.47
N THR A 161 15.95 -11.30 31.84
CA THR A 161 14.56 -10.97 32.20
C THR A 161 14.45 -9.94 33.32
N GLU A 162 15.40 -9.94 34.25
CA GLU A 162 15.48 -9.03 35.40
C GLU A 162 15.73 -7.57 34.98
N LEU A 163 16.29 -7.35 33.79
CA LEU A 163 16.56 -6.04 33.21
C LEU A 163 15.60 -5.69 32.07
N GLY A 164 14.50 -6.44 31.92
CA GLY A 164 13.49 -6.22 30.88
C GLY A 164 13.76 -6.93 29.55
N GLY A 165 14.65 -7.92 29.53
CA GLY A 165 14.91 -8.75 28.35
C GLY A 165 14.09 -10.05 28.28
N GLN A 166 14.36 -10.86 27.26
CA GLN A 166 13.59 -12.09 26.98
C GLN A 166 14.36 -13.39 27.26
N ILE A 167 15.65 -13.32 27.64
CA ILE A 167 16.43 -14.50 27.99
C ILE A 167 16.16 -14.89 29.45
N ALA A 168 15.38 -15.95 29.63
CA ALA A 168 15.27 -16.64 30.90
C ALA A 168 16.47 -17.61 31.05
N GLY A 169 17.30 -17.41 32.09
CA GLY A 169 18.18 -18.49 32.57
C GLY A 169 19.70 -18.34 32.47
N LYS A 170 20.25 -17.13 32.28
CA LYS A 170 21.67 -16.87 32.59
C LYS A 170 21.84 -15.75 33.60
N SER A 171 21.41 -16.02 34.84
CA SER A 171 21.85 -15.22 35.99
C SER A 171 23.37 -15.43 36.17
N ARG A 172 24.16 -14.37 35.97
CA ARG A 172 25.60 -14.35 36.34
C ARG A 172 25.82 -13.85 37.77
N PHE A 173 24.77 -13.68 38.56
CA PHE A 173 24.87 -13.29 39.95
C PHE A 173 24.81 -14.53 40.85
N SER A 174 25.81 -15.40 40.75
CA SER A 174 26.08 -16.34 41.83
C SER A 174 26.79 -15.56 42.93
N GLY A 175 26.07 -15.13 43.95
CA GLY A 175 26.62 -14.53 45.17
C GLY A 175 27.42 -15.52 46.01
N ALA A 176 28.32 -16.29 45.40
CA ALA A 176 29.29 -17.11 46.10
C ALA A 176 30.51 -16.24 46.42
N PRO A 177 30.93 -16.10 47.68
CA PRO A 177 32.18 -15.42 48.01
C PRO A 177 33.34 -16.18 47.36
N ILE A 178 34.29 -15.43 46.83
CA ILE A 178 35.58 -15.94 46.39
C ILE A 178 36.39 -16.18 47.67
N GLU A 179 36.74 -17.43 47.98
CA GLU A 179 37.88 -17.76 48.84
C GLU A 179 39.18 -17.73 48.01
#